data_AF-A0A950Y071-F1
#
_entry.id   AF-A0A950Y071-F1
#
_cell.length_a   1.000
_cell.length_b   1.000
_cell.length_c   1.000
_cell.angle_alpha   90.00
_cell.angle_beta   90.00
_cell.angle_gamma   90.00
#
_symmetry.space_group_name_H-M   'P 1'
#
loop_
_entity.id
_entity.type
_entity.pdbx_description
1 polymer ?
#
loop_
_entity_poly.entity_id
_entity_poly.type
_entity_poly.pdbx_seq_one_letter_code
_entity_poly.pdbx_strand_id
1 'polypeptide(L)'
;HRNAQGASTITQQLARNLWLDSRKTWTRKFDELLITIHLERKLTKQKIFEYYANQVDLGRRGSFAIRGFGEASRAYFGKDVRQLTLPEAATLAGLIQQPSYRNPVRWPERATARRNVVLARMLDNHYVSQTQYEAAVQAPLVIARQGVESADAPYFVDMVNEQLADQFQDHDFQDSGSKIYTTLDTDLQRDAAEAVASGMREVDAIIAKRHKPGEPLEDPQAALICLDPHTGEIKALIGGRNYGVSQLNHILAKRPSGSVFKAFVYAAALNTGLLDHPDPITPSTIFQDEPHTFLYDGKPYEPVDYHHGEWLGDVTLTTAFAKSLNVPAVEVAEAAGYSTVAELAHRAGLADIRATPAMALGSYDVTPLEIARAYTLFANNGVEVDARFISRIVDKYGEPVWSSQVATKKILDPRVNYLMVTLMQTVLNSGTGAGVRARGFALPAAGKTGTSHDAWFAGFTTKLLCVVWVGLDDYQDIKLDGAKAALPIWTEFMKRAHKHRAYRDVTQFDVPDGVVSAQIDPLSGGLATSACPKVSTAYYLTGTQPVQFCSLHQGGATEIAGWETAPEQPAALSNVPAHPATPPPLGTAVETEAQNQQKNKPEAKKPGLFDKLKSIFR
;
A
#
# COMPACT_ATOMS: atom_id res chain seq x y z
N HIS A 1 48.36 14.90 21.47
CA HIS A 1 47.94 16.06 20.65
C HIS A 1 48.27 15.83 19.18
N ARG A 2 47.26 15.64 18.32
CA ARG A 2 47.42 15.69 16.86
C ARG A 2 46.52 16.81 16.34
N ASN A 3 47.02 18.04 16.41
CA ASN A 3 46.39 19.22 15.82
C ASN A 3 46.59 19.15 14.30
N ALA A 4 45.76 18.40 13.59
CA ALA A 4 45.55 18.62 12.17
C ALA A 4 44.57 19.80 12.04
N GLN A 5 45.10 21.03 12.07
CA GLN A 5 44.32 22.20 11.68
C GLN A 5 43.85 22.00 10.23
N GLY A 6 42.58 22.29 9.95
CA GLY A 6 41.97 22.09 8.64
C GLY A 6 42.58 22.99 7.58
N ALA A 7 43.56 22.47 6.84
CA ALA A 7 44.30 23.20 5.82
C ALA A 7 43.68 23.11 4.41
N SER A 8 42.40 22.76 4.29
CA SER A 8 41.71 22.62 2.99
C SER A 8 40.84 23.84 2.68
N THR A 9 41.07 24.50 1.55
CA THR A 9 40.26 25.63 1.04
C THR A 9 38.85 25.17 0.65
N ILE A 10 37.92 26.12 0.45
CA ILE A 10 36.54 25.80 -0.02
C ILE A 10 36.59 25.05 -1.36
N THR A 11 37.44 25.48 -2.28
CA THR A 11 37.61 24.81 -3.58
C THR A 11 38.13 23.37 -3.42
N GLN A 12 39.07 23.15 -2.50
CA GLN A 12 39.60 21.82 -2.18
C GLN A 12 38.53 20.93 -1.56
N GLN A 13 37.71 21.47 -0.68
CA GLN A 13 36.57 20.75 -0.10
C GLN A 13 35.50 20.40 -1.16
N LEU A 14 35.22 21.32 -2.09
CA LEU A 14 34.33 21.06 -3.22
C LEU A 14 34.87 19.94 -4.12
N ALA A 15 36.14 20.02 -4.52
CA ALA A 15 36.81 19.00 -5.33
C ALA A 15 36.75 17.61 -4.68
N ARG A 16 36.97 17.56 -3.36
CA ARG A 16 36.86 16.33 -2.58
C ARG A 16 35.46 15.75 -2.56
N ASN A 17 34.44 16.58 -2.33
CA ASN A 17 33.07 16.11 -2.17
C ASN A 17 32.45 15.62 -3.49
N LEU A 18 32.88 16.17 -4.63
CA LEU A 18 32.33 15.85 -5.95
C LEU A 18 32.97 14.65 -6.64
N TRP A 19 34.30 14.48 -6.54
CA TRP A 19 35.02 13.59 -7.46
C TRP A 19 35.96 12.57 -6.80
N LEU A 20 36.15 12.63 -5.48
CA LEU A 20 37.16 11.80 -4.79
C LEU A 20 36.52 10.91 -3.71
N ASP A 21 37.03 9.69 -3.56
CA ASP A 21 36.60 8.80 -2.50
C ASP A 21 37.04 9.31 -1.09
N SER A 22 36.41 8.77 -0.05
CA SER A 22 36.60 9.20 1.35
C SER A 22 37.90 8.72 2.01
N ARG A 23 38.76 7.94 1.33
CA ARG A 23 39.97 7.35 1.90
C ARG A 23 41.10 8.38 2.01
N LYS A 24 41.76 8.44 3.17
CA LYS A 24 42.86 9.36 3.42
C LYS A 24 44.19 8.81 2.88
N THR A 25 44.38 8.82 1.57
CA THR A 25 45.68 8.55 0.93
C THR A 25 46.38 9.85 0.54
N TRP A 26 47.72 9.83 0.52
CA TRP A 26 48.52 10.98 0.06
C TRP A 26 48.34 11.26 -1.43
N THR A 27 48.07 10.23 -2.23
CA THR A 27 47.72 10.32 -3.66
C THR A 27 46.44 11.12 -3.88
N ARG A 28 45.38 10.88 -3.07
CA ARG A 28 44.13 11.65 -3.14
C ARG A 28 44.35 13.16 -2.94
N LYS A 29 45.28 13.55 -2.07
CA LYS A 29 45.53 14.97 -1.78
C LYS A 29 46.18 15.69 -2.96
N PHE A 30 46.93 14.97 -3.80
CA PHE A 30 47.47 15.49 -5.05
C PHE A 30 46.37 15.64 -6.12
N ASP A 31 45.49 14.64 -6.23
CA ASP A 31 44.33 14.72 -7.14
C ASP A 31 43.38 15.88 -6.76
N GLU A 32 43.13 16.06 -5.46
CA GLU A 32 42.36 17.19 -4.91
C GLU A 32 42.97 18.54 -5.31
N LEU A 33 44.31 18.65 -5.31
CA LEU A 33 45.03 19.86 -5.72
C LEU A 33 44.91 20.11 -7.23
N LEU A 34 45.05 19.08 -8.07
CA LEU A 34 44.93 19.20 -9.52
C LEU A 34 43.52 19.62 -9.93
N ILE A 35 42.50 18.98 -9.36
CA ILE A 35 41.09 19.32 -9.60
C ILE A 35 40.80 20.74 -9.12
N THR A 36 41.33 21.12 -7.94
CA THR A 36 41.21 22.49 -7.42
C THR A 36 41.76 23.52 -8.42
N ILE A 37 42.98 23.35 -8.91
CA ILE A 37 43.59 24.28 -9.88
C ILE A 37 42.74 24.35 -11.16
N HIS A 38 42.19 23.22 -11.61
CA HIS A 38 41.33 23.18 -12.78
C HIS A 38 40.02 23.96 -12.57
N LEU A 39 39.37 23.79 -11.42
CA LEU A 39 38.15 24.52 -11.06
C LEU A 39 38.41 26.02 -10.96
N GLU A 40 39.50 26.44 -10.31
CA GLU A 40 39.81 27.87 -10.15
C GLU A 40 40.17 28.57 -11.46
N ARG A 41 40.64 27.83 -12.47
CA ARG A 41 40.91 28.38 -13.81
C ARG A 41 39.64 28.52 -14.65
N LYS A 42 38.65 27.64 -14.46
CA LYS A 42 37.42 27.59 -15.27
C LYS A 42 36.26 28.35 -14.65
N LEU A 43 36.21 28.47 -13.33
CA LEU A 43 35.07 29.01 -12.59
C LEU A 43 35.46 30.24 -11.77
N THR A 44 34.54 31.20 -11.67
CA THR A 44 34.69 32.34 -10.77
C THR A 44 34.58 31.88 -9.32
N LYS A 45 35.16 32.65 -8.39
CA LYS A 45 35.05 32.37 -6.94
C LYS A 45 33.59 32.31 -6.46
N GLN A 46 32.71 33.13 -7.04
CA GLN A 46 31.27 33.10 -6.78
C GLN A 46 30.65 31.77 -7.21
N LYS A 47 30.95 31.29 -8.43
CA LYS A 47 30.41 30.01 -8.93
C LYS A 47 30.93 28.81 -8.13
N ILE A 48 32.19 28.83 -7.72
CA ILE A 48 32.78 27.82 -6.83
C ILE A 48 32.05 27.79 -5.49
N PHE A 49 31.78 28.95 -4.90
CA PHE A 49 31.03 29.04 -3.65
C PHE A 49 29.58 28.57 -3.82
N GLU A 50 28.92 28.91 -4.94
CA GLU A 50 27.56 28.44 -5.25
C GLU A 50 27.50 26.91 -5.31
N TYR A 51 28.42 26.26 -6.01
CA TYR A 51 28.48 24.79 -6.06
C TYR A 51 28.76 24.19 -4.68
N TYR A 52 29.73 24.77 -3.95
CA TYR A 52 30.02 24.33 -2.58
C TYR A 52 28.82 24.46 -1.65
N ALA A 53 28.12 25.59 -1.70
CA ALA A 53 26.98 25.88 -0.86
C ALA A 53 25.79 24.95 -1.12
N ASN A 54 25.67 24.40 -2.34
CA ASN A 54 24.63 23.44 -2.70
C ASN A 54 24.99 21.98 -2.44
N GLN A 55 26.26 21.66 -2.17
CA GLN A 55 26.71 20.27 -2.05
C GLN A 55 27.34 19.89 -0.72
N VAL A 56 27.69 20.86 0.12
CA VAL A 56 28.30 20.58 1.41
C VAL A 56 27.39 19.70 2.28
N ASP A 57 27.95 18.63 2.85
CA ASP A 57 27.22 17.75 3.76
C ASP A 57 26.92 18.49 5.08
N LEU A 58 25.63 18.65 5.39
CA LEU A 58 25.12 19.30 6.59
C LEU A 58 24.39 18.31 7.51
N GLY A 59 24.57 17.01 7.28
CA GLY A 59 24.18 15.95 8.19
C GLY A 59 23.01 15.14 7.67
N ARG A 60 22.22 14.63 8.61
CA ARG A 60 21.08 13.75 8.30
C ARG A 60 19.90 14.12 9.17
N ARG A 61 18.69 13.99 8.64
CA ARG A 61 17.43 14.10 9.41
C ARG A 61 16.61 12.85 9.11
N GLY A 62 16.48 11.97 10.10
CA GLY A 62 15.98 10.61 9.86
C GLY A 62 16.95 9.82 8.97
N SER A 63 16.42 9.13 7.95
CA SER A 63 17.19 8.41 6.94
C SER A 63 17.81 9.32 5.86
N PHE A 64 17.27 10.53 5.69
CA PHE A 64 17.65 11.47 4.63
C PHE A 64 18.98 12.18 4.92
N ALA A 65 19.86 12.23 3.93
CA ALA A 65 21.08 13.04 3.96
C ALA A 65 20.75 14.47 3.52
N ILE A 66 21.23 15.45 4.26
CA ILE A 66 21.00 16.88 4.00
C ILE A 66 22.25 17.44 3.34
N ARG A 67 22.14 17.86 2.09
CA ARG A 67 23.24 18.44 1.30
C ARG A 67 22.90 19.87 0.89
N GLY A 68 23.82 20.77 1.19
CA GLY A 68 23.72 22.18 0.86
C GLY A 68 22.82 22.99 1.80
N PHE A 69 23.08 24.30 1.83
CA PHE A 69 22.44 25.23 2.77
C PHE A 69 20.95 25.43 2.50
N GLY A 70 20.51 25.36 1.24
CA GLY A 70 19.09 25.48 0.90
C GLY A 70 18.26 24.35 1.49
N GLU A 71 18.71 23.11 1.31
CA GLU A 71 18.07 21.93 1.88
C GLU A 71 18.14 21.97 3.41
N ALA A 72 19.30 22.28 3.99
CA ALA A 72 19.48 22.35 5.43
C ALA A 72 18.62 23.45 6.09
N SER A 73 18.42 24.58 5.42
CA SER A 73 17.54 25.65 5.89
C SER A 73 16.09 25.16 6.04
N ARG A 74 15.58 24.46 5.02
CA ARG A 74 14.24 23.85 5.07
C ARG A 74 14.18 22.72 6.08
N ALA A 75 15.19 21.85 6.09
CA ALA A 75 15.22 20.66 6.93
C ALA A 75 15.39 20.99 8.42
N TYR A 76 16.13 22.01 8.81
CA TYR A 76 16.32 22.35 10.23
C TYR A 76 15.43 23.49 10.71
N PHE A 77 15.09 24.44 9.85
CA PHE A 77 14.37 25.66 10.25
C PHE A 77 13.06 25.91 9.50
N GLY A 78 12.71 25.11 8.48
CA GLY A 78 11.48 25.27 7.73
C GLY A 78 11.41 26.59 6.94
N LYS A 79 12.57 27.18 6.62
CA LYS A 79 12.68 28.51 6.00
C LYS A 79 13.41 28.45 4.68
N ASP A 80 13.14 29.42 3.80
CA ASP A 80 14.01 29.73 2.68
C ASP A 80 15.37 30.23 3.22
N VAL A 81 16.47 29.89 2.55
CA VAL A 81 17.83 30.26 2.99
C VAL A 81 18.01 31.77 3.13
N ARG A 82 17.26 32.57 2.36
CA ARG A 82 17.26 34.05 2.42
C ARG A 82 16.56 34.60 3.66
N GLN A 83 15.79 33.77 4.35
CA GLN A 83 15.01 34.13 5.55
C GLN A 83 15.68 33.65 6.85
N LEU A 84 16.88 33.08 6.76
CA LEU A 84 17.62 32.64 7.94
C LEU A 84 18.05 33.85 8.79
N THR A 85 17.84 33.73 10.09
CA THR A 85 18.39 34.68 11.07
C THR A 85 19.88 34.41 11.30
N LEU A 86 20.60 35.40 11.85
CA LEU A 86 22.02 35.26 12.20
C LEU A 86 22.35 33.99 13.03
N PRO A 87 21.65 33.65 14.12
CA PRO A 87 21.93 32.43 14.89
C PRO A 87 21.64 31.15 14.10
N GLU A 88 20.64 31.14 13.21
CA GLU A 88 20.32 29.98 12.36
C GLU A 88 21.41 29.77 11.28
N ALA A 89 21.82 30.84 10.61
CA ALA A 89 22.92 30.80 9.64
C ALA A 89 24.24 30.35 10.28
N ALA A 90 24.56 30.89 11.47
CA ALA A 90 25.73 30.47 12.24
C ALA A 90 25.67 29.00 12.68
N THR A 91 24.46 28.49 12.95
CA THR A 91 24.25 27.07 13.26
C THR A 91 24.61 26.20 12.05
N LEU A 92 24.05 26.49 10.86
CA LEU A 92 24.35 25.72 9.64
C LEU A 92 25.84 25.77 9.28
N ALA A 93 26.47 26.94 9.34
CA ALA A 93 27.92 27.07 9.10
C ALA A 93 28.75 26.24 10.10
N GLY A 94 28.26 26.09 11.33
CA GLY A 94 28.89 25.28 12.37
C GLY A 94 28.86 23.77 12.12
N LEU A 95 27.92 23.28 11.30
CA LEU A 95 27.73 21.87 11.00
C LEU A 95 28.80 21.29 10.08
N ILE A 96 29.28 22.08 9.09
CA ILE A 96 30.19 21.65 8.00
C ILE A 96 31.32 20.73 8.48
N GLN A 97 31.95 21.05 9.61
CA GLN A 97 33.14 20.33 10.07
C GLN A 97 32.81 18.93 10.61
N GLN A 98 31.65 18.78 11.29
CA GLN A 98 31.26 17.53 11.95
C GLN A 98 29.72 17.41 11.99
N PRO A 99 29.07 17.25 10.83
CA PRO A 99 27.62 17.40 10.71
C PRO A 99 26.85 16.36 11.53
N SER A 100 27.31 15.11 11.58
CA SER A 100 26.68 14.05 12.39
C SER A 100 26.86 14.24 13.90
N TYR A 101 28.04 14.67 14.35
CA TYR A 101 28.35 14.86 15.77
C TYR A 101 27.65 16.09 16.37
N ARG A 102 27.41 17.10 15.53
CA ARG A 102 26.78 18.38 15.89
C ARG A 102 25.36 18.51 15.35
N ASN A 103 24.72 17.38 15.08
CA ASN A 103 23.36 17.36 14.56
C ASN A 103 22.43 18.13 15.52
N PRO A 104 21.75 19.19 15.08
CA PRO A 104 20.99 20.06 15.96
C PRO A 104 19.69 19.43 16.47
N VAL A 105 19.22 18.35 15.83
CA VAL A 105 18.05 17.57 16.26
C VAL A 105 18.47 16.59 17.36
N ARG A 106 19.54 15.83 17.13
CA ARG A 106 19.98 14.76 18.05
C ARG A 106 20.81 15.28 19.23
N TRP A 107 21.60 16.33 19.02
CA TRP A 107 22.56 16.87 19.99
C TRP A 107 22.51 18.42 20.03
N PRO A 108 21.38 19.02 20.47
CA PRO A 108 21.16 20.46 20.41
C PRO A 108 22.19 21.28 21.18
N GLU A 109 22.69 20.78 22.31
CA GLU A 109 23.73 21.44 23.10
C GLU A 109 25.06 21.56 22.33
N ARG A 110 25.46 20.49 21.62
CA ARG A 110 26.70 20.48 20.82
C ARG A 110 26.59 21.44 19.64
N ALA A 111 25.42 21.47 18.99
CA ALA A 111 25.14 22.40 17.91
C ALA A 111 25.20 23.86 18.39
N THR A 112 24.56 24.15 19.54
CA THR A 112 24.53 25.48 20.16
C THR A 112 25.93 25.95 20.56
N ALA A 113 26.72 25.10 21.22
CA ALA A 113 28.10 25.42 21.56
C ALA A 113 28.92 25.76 20.30
N ARG A 114 28.75 25.00 19.21
CA ARG A 114 29.44 25.29 17.96
C ARG A 114 28.95 26.56 17.27
N ARG A 115 27.65 26.82 17.26
CA ARG A 115 27.06 28.07 16.76
C ARG A 115 27.71 29.28 17.44
N ASN A 116 27.85 29.25 18.77
CA ASN A 116 28.45 30.36 19.51
C ASN A 116 29.93 30.57 19.14
N VAL A 117 30.68 29.50 18.85
CA VAL A 117 32.05 29.62 18.31
C VAL A 117 32.06 30.30 16.94
N VAL A 118 31.09 30.01 16.06
CA VAL A 118 30.96 30.69 14.77
C VAL A 118 30.63 32.16 14.95
N LEU A 119 29.67 32.48 15.82
CA LEU A 119 29.30 33.86 16.14
C LEU A 119 30.48 34.67 16.70
N ALA A 120 31.28 34.09 17.59
CA ALA A 120 32.48 34.73 18.13
C ALA A 120 33.49 35.04 17.01
N ARG A 121 33.69 34.11 16.07
CA ARG A 121 34.54 34.36 14.89
C ARG A 121 33.99 35.45 13.98
N MET A 122 32.67 35.55 13.82
CA MET A 122 32.07 36.63 13.04
C MET A 122 32.29 38.00 13.70
N LEU A 123 32.22 38.06 15.03
CA LEU A 123 32.53 39.27 15.80
C LEU A 123 34.01 39.66 15.68
N ASP A 124 34.93 38.70 15.89
CA ASP A 124 36.38 38.91 15.77
C ASP A 124 36.79 39.46 14.40
N ASN A 125 36.04 39.11 13.35
CA ASN A 125 36.27 39.53 11.97
C ASN A 125 35.36 40.68 11.52
N HIS A 126 34.67 41.35 12.45
CA HIS A 126 33.82 42.52 12.20
C HIS A 126 32.66 42.31 11.21
N TYR A 127 32.18 41.07 11.04
CA TYR A 127 30.97 40.78 10.25
C TYR A 127 29.66 41.05 11.02
N VAL A 128 29.73 41.13 12.35
CA VAL A 128 28.59 41.44 13.23
C VAL A 128 29.02 42.42 14.33
N SER A 129 28.09 43.22 14.83
CA SER A 129 28.32 44.09 15.99
C SER A 129 28.31 43.30 17.30
N GLN A 130 28.86 43.90 18.36
CA GLN A 130 28.79 43.35 19.73
C GLN A 130 27.33 43.07 20.15
N THR A 131 26.42 44.01 19.85
CA THR A 131 24.99 43.88 20.15
C THR A 131 24.31 42.73 19.41
N GLN A 132 24.65 42.53 18.13
CA GLN A 132 24.14 41.40 17.33
C GLN A 132 24.69 40.06 17.84
N TYR A 133 25.96 40.02 18.23
CA TYR A 133 26.59 38.84 18.81
C TYR A 133 25.89 38.42 20.11
N GLU A 134 25.72 39.35 21.05
CA GLU A 134 25.07 39.07 22.34
C GLU A 134 23.63 38.56 22.15
N ALA A 135 22.86 39.22 21.28
CA ALA A 135 21.51 38.79 20.95
C ALA A 135 21.48 37.38 20.31
N ALA A 136 22.39 37.08 19.37
CA ALA A 136 22.43 35.80 18.68
C ALA A 136 22.90 34.64 19.58
N VAL A 137 23.80 34.89 20.54
CA VAL A 137 24.26 33.89 21.51
C VAL A 137 23.14 33.50 22.47
N GLN A 138 22.31 34.46 22.89
CA GLN A 138 21.17 34.22 23.78
C GLN A 138 19.94 33.65 23.07
N ALA A 139 19.91 33.68 21.73
CA ALA A 139 18.79 33.14 20.98
C ALA A 139 18.65 31.61 21.18
N PRO A 140 17.45 31.09 21.50
CA PRO A 140 17.24 29.66 21.63
C PRO A 140 17.38 28.96 20.26
N LEU A 141 17.95 27.75 20.26
CA LEU A 141 17.98 26.92 19.07
C LEU A 141 16.61 26.25 18.88
N VAL A 142 15.76 26.87 18.07
CA VAL A 142 14.45 26.34 17.70
C VAL A 142 14.58 25.61 16.36
N ILE A 143 14.39 24.28 16.39
CA ILE A 143 14.32 23.47 15.18
C ILE A 143 12.87 23.40 14.73
N ALA A 144 12.64 23.58 13.44
CA ALA A 144 11.32 23.44 12.87
C ALA A 144 10.75 22.06 13.21
N ARG A 145 9.54 22.04 13.77
CA ARG A 145 8.70 20.84 13.76
C ARG A 145 8.62 20.37 12.31
N GLN A 146 8.72 19.06 12.09
CA GLN A 146 8.79 18.49 10.75
C GLN A 146 7.74 19.14 9.86
N GLY A 147 8.21 19.88 8.86
CA GLY A 147 7.46 20.11 7.64
C GLY A 147 7.32 18.76 6.99
N VAL A 148 6.10 18.27 7.04
CA VAL A 148 5.55 17.10 6.37
C VAL A 148 5.99 17.17 4.92
N GLU A 149 6.69 16.17 4.40
CA GLU A 149 6.70 15.89 2.95
C GLU A 149 7.57 14.67 2.57
N SER A 150 8.54 14.24 3.39
CA SER A 150 9.32 13.02 3.08
C SER A 150 9.73 12.15 4.28
N ALA A 151 9.85 12.74 5.47
CA ALA A 151 10.23 11.99 6.68
C ALA A 151 9.09 11.15 7.27
N ASP A 152 7.83 11.40 6.88
CA ASP A 152 6.64 10.78 7.46
C ASP A 152 6.21 9.48 6.75
N ALA A 153 6.79 9.19 5.58
CA ALA A 153 6.46 8.01 4.76
C ALA A 153 7.70 7.35 4.11
N PRO A 154 8.73 7.00 4.89
CA PRO A 154 10.00 6.53 4.32
C PRO A 154 9.85 5.25 3.48
N TYR A 155 8.99 4.30 3.88
CA TYR A 155 8.68 3.12 3.07
C TYR A 155 8.06 3.47 1.71
N PHE A 156 7.14 4.44 1.67
CA PHE A 156 6.53 4.88 0.42
C PHE A 156 7.56 5.56 -0.49
N VAL A 157 8.45 6.36 0.08
CA VAL A 157 9.53 7.01 -0.67
C VAL A 157 10.50 5.97 -1.27
N ASP A 158 10.81 4.91 -0.52
CA ASP A 158 11.62 3.80 -1.05
C ASP A 158 10.93 3.12 -2.24
N MET A 159 9.63 2.85 -2.14
CA MET A 159 8.83 2.30 -3.26
C MET A 159 8.82 3.22 -4.49
N VAL A 160 8.71 4.55 -4.28
CA VAL A 160 8.78 5.53 -5.38
C VAL A 160 10.15 5.54 -6.03
N ASN A 161 11.23 5.49 -5.23
CA ASN A 161 12.60 5.46 -5.75
C ASN A 161 12.86 4.18 -6.54
N GLU A 162 12.38 3.03 -6.07
CA GLU A 162 12.47 1.76 -6.78
C GLU A 162 11.70 1.82 -8.11
N GLN A 163 10.46 2.33 -8.11
CA GLN A 163 9.69 2.52 -9.33
C GLN A 163 10.41 3.45 -10.33
N LEU A 164 11.00 4.54 -9.86
CA LEU A 164 11.75 5.46 -10.73
C LEU A 164 13.00 4.79 -11.31
N ALA A 165 13.73 4.03 -10.49
CA ALA A 165 14.90 3.29 -10.93
C ALA A 165 14.55 2.23 -11.98
N ASP A 166 13.42 1.54 -11.84
CA ASP A 166 12.99 0.50 -12.77
C ASP A 166 12.43 1.06 -14.08
N GLN A 167 11.58 2.08 -14.01
CA GLN A 167 10.86 2.60 -15.17
C GLN A 167 11.65 3.63 -15.98
N PHE A 168 12.65 4.29 -15.39
CA PHE A 168 13.38 5.40 -16.00
C PHE A 168 14.90 5.24 -15.83
N GLN A 169 15.42 4.05 -16.11
CA GLN A 169 16.85 3.70 -15.96
C GLN A 169 17.81 4.69 -16.64
N ASP A 170 17.39 5.30 -17.75
CA ASP A 170 18.19 6.23 -18.54
C ASP A 170 18.03 7.71 -18.14
N HIS A 171 17.21 8.02 -17.13
CA HIS A 171 16.91 9.39 -16.72
C HIS A 171 17.39 9.68 -15.30
N ASP A 172 18.38 10.56 -15.16
CA ASP A 172 18.86 11.01 -13.85
C ASP A 172 17.92 12.08 -13.26
N PHE A 173 17.00 11.64 -12.41
CA PHE A 173 16.11 12.56 -11.69
C PHE A 173 16.82 13.39 -10.61
N GLN A 174 18.00 12.98 -10.14
CA GLN A 174 18.74 13.71 -9.11
C GLN A 174 19.46 14.94 -9.70
N ASP A 175 19.98 14.83 -10.92
CA ASP A 175 20.72 15.93 -11.59
C ASP A 175 19.83 16.85 -12.46
N SER A 176 18.62 16.42 -12.84
CA SER A 176 17.76 17.16 -13.77
C SER A 176 16.94 18.30 -13.14
N GLY A 177 16.83 18.35 -11.81
CA GLY A 177 15.93 19.29 -11.12
C GLY A 177 14.44 19.01 -11.34
N SER A 178 14.10 17.77 -11.69
CA SER A 178 12.73 17.32 -11.92
C SER A 178 11.90 17.31 -10.63
N LYS A 179 10.59 17.51 -10.75
CA LYS A 179 9.64 17.39 -9.63
C LYS A 179 8.75 16.18 -9.83
N ILE A 180 8.78 15.28 -8.87
CA ILE A 180 7.96 14.06 -8.84
C ILE A 180 6.77 14.33 -7.92
N TYR A 181 5.56 14.21 -8.49
CA TYR A 181 4.33 14.29 -7.73
C TYR A 181 3.83 12.86 -7.47
N THR A 182 3.65 12.53 -6.20
CA THR A 182 3.20 11.21 -5.77
C THR A 182 1.70 11.18 -5.49
N THR A 183 1.17 9.99 -5.21
CA THR A 183 -0.24 9.78 -4.85
C THR A 183 -0.51 9.87 -3.35
N LEU A 184 0.55 9.88 -2.54
CA LEU A 184 0.48 9.91 -1.07
C LEU A 184 -0.33 11.11 -0.56
N ASP A 185 -1.30 10.82 0.29
CA ASP A 185 -2.04 11.81 1.06
C ASP A 185 -1.41 11.91 2.44
N THR A 186 -0.81 13.06 2.75
CA THR A 186 -0.05 13.23 3.99
C THR A 186 -0.91 13.19 5.25
N ASP A 187 -2.19 13.57 5.16
CA ASP A 187 -3.08 13.52 6.31
C ASP A 187 -3.51 12.07 6.58
N LEU A 188 -3.85 11.31 5.53
CA LEU A 188 -4.10 9.87 5.66
C LEU A 188 -2.85 9.11 6.12
N GLN A 189 -1.65 9.49 5.69
CA GLN A 189 -0.41 8.89 6.15
C GLN A 189 -0.20 9.07 7.65
N ARG A 190 -0.49 10.26 8.20
CA ARG A 190 -0.42 10.50 9.64
C ARG A 190 -1.47 9.69 10.40
N ASP A 191 -2.70 9.65 9.89
CA ASP A 191 -3.77 8.84 10.47
C ASP A 191 -3.42 7.35 10.48
N ALA A 192 -2.76 6.84 9.43
CA ALA A 192 -2.28 5.47 9.36
C ALA A 192 -1.19 5.19 10.41
N ALA A 193 -0.21 6.08 10.55
CA ALA A 193 0.83 5.97 11.56
C ALA A 193 0.25 5.97 12.98
N GLU A 194 -0.71 6.85 13.27
CA GLU A 194 -1.41 6.89 14.57
C GLU A 194 -2.24 5.63 14.82
N ALA A 195 -2.97 5.15 13.81
CA ALA A 195 -3.78 3.95 13.91
C ALA A 195 -2.92 2.72 14.21
N VAL A 196 -1.82 2.53 13.46
CA VAL A 196 -0.84 1.46 13.73
C VAL A 196 -0.24 1.60 15.12
N ALA A 197 0.21 2.79 15.53
CA ALA A 197 0.77 3.00 16.86
C ALA A 197 -0.23 2.73 18.00
N SER A 198 -1.52 3.05 17.80
CA SER A 198 -2.57 2.74 18.77
C SER A 198 -2.91 1.25 18.83
N GLY A 199 -3.13 0.61 17.68
CA GLY A 199 -3.50 -0.81 17.64
C GLY A 199 -2.35 -1.72 18.07
N MET A 200 -1.10 -1.38 17.75
CA MET A 200 0.05 -2.15 18.23
C MET A 200 0.22 -2.08 19.74
N ARG A 201 -0.19 -0.99 20.41
CA ARG A 201 -0.25 -0.96 21.88
C ARG A 201 -1.28 -1.94 22.43
N GLU A 202 -2.40 -2.14 21.75
CA GLU A 202 -3.39 -3.16 22.12
C GLU A 202 -2.82 -4.58 21.92
N VAL A 203 -2.16 -4.83 20.78
CA VAL A 203 -1.49 -6.09 20.47
C VAL A 203 -0.43 -6.40 21.53
N ASP A 204 0.50 -5.47 21.79
CA ASP A 204 1.55 -5.62 22.78
C ASP A 204 0.97 -5.93 24.18
N ALA A 205 -0.14 -5.29 24.55
CA ALA A 205 -0.80 -5.53 25.83
C ALA A 205 -1.41 -6.94 25.92
N ILE A 206 -1.89 -7.52 24.82
CA ILE A 206 -2.37 -8.90 24.77
C ILE A 206 -1.18 -9.87 24.86
N ILE A 207 -0.11 -9.60 24.13
CA ILE A 207 1.12 -10.42 24.13
C ILE A 207 1.76 -10.42 25.53
N ALA A 208 1.87 -9.26 26.17
CA ALA A 208 2.43 -9.12 27.51
C ALA A 208 1.64 -9.94 28.56
N LYS A 209 0.32 -10.10 28.39
CA LYS A 209 -0.51 -10.91 29.30
C LYS A 209 -0.30 -12.42 29.16
N ARG A 210 0.08 -12.90 27.97
CA ARG A 210 0.36 -14.33 27.71
C ARG A 210 1.84 -14.70 27.86
N HIS A 211 2.70 -13.70 27.99
CA HIS A 211 4.14 -13.86 28.10
C HIS A 211 4.52 -14.66 29.35
N LYS A 212 5.43 -15.64 29.18
CA LYS A 212 5.93 -16.46 30.28
C LYS A 212 7.28 -15.95 30.77
N PRO A 213 7.53 -15.89 32.09
CA PRO A 213 8.83 -15.51 32.63
C PRO A 213 9.95 -16.40 32.07
N GLY A 214 10.96 -15.79 31.44
CA GLY A 214 12.12 -16.47 30.87
C GLY A 214 12.10 -16.66 29.35
N GLU A 215 10.98 -16.39 28.67
CA GLU A 215 10.91 -16.39 27.20
C GLU A 215 11.17 -14.98 26.64
N PRO A 216 11.73 -14.81 25.42
CA PRO A 216 11.80 -13.52 24.76
C PRO A 216 10.38 -12.95 24.54
N LEU A 217 10.21 -11.64 24.72
CA LEU A 217 8.95 -10.99 24.35
C LEU A 217 8.88 -10.91 22.82
N GLU A 218 7.82 -11.46 22.25
CA GLU A 218 7.52 -11.34 20.82
C GLU A 218 7.32 -9.87 20.44
N ASP A 219 7.93 -9.43 19.34
CA ASP A 219 7.79 -8.06 18.79
C ASP A 219 7.16 -8.10 17.40
N PRO A 220 5.83 -8.31 17.31
CA PRO A 220 5.14 -8.37 16.03
C PRO A 220 5.29 -7.05 15.26
N GLN A 221 5.48 -7.13 13.95
CA GLN A 221 5.42 -6.00 13.04
C GLN A 221 4.01 -5.78 12.51
N ALA A 222 3.80 -4.61 11.91
CA ALA A 222 2.53 -4.27 11.26
C ALA A 222 2.78 -3.55 9.93
N ALA A 223 1.90 -3.83 8.98
CA ALA A 223 1.85 -3.16 7.69
C ALA A 223 0.43 -2.66 7.42
N LEU A 224 0.31 -1.49 6.80
CA LEU A 224 -0.95 -0.91 6.39
C LEU A 224 -0.78 -0.28 5.02
N ILE A 225 -1.63 -0.66 4.07
CA ILE A 225 -1.73 0.01 2.77
C ILE A 225 -3.17 0.47 2.55
N CYS A 226 -3.32 1.75 2.21
CA CYS A 226 -4.58 2.36 1.86
C CYS A 226 -4.50 2.96 0.46
N LEU A 227 -5.50 2.71 -0.36
CA LEU A 227 -5.62 3.22 -1.72
C LEU A 227 -7.04 3.66 -2.04
N ASP A 228 -7.17 4.52 -3.04
CA ASP A 228 -8.44 4.80 -3.71
C ASP A 228 -8.77 3.62 -4.65
N PRO A 229 -9.87 2.89 -4.43
CA PRO A 229 -10.19 1.69 -5.19
C PRO A 229 -10.54 1.95 -6.66
N HIS A 230 -10.88 3.18 -7.04
CA HIS A 230 -11.27 3.54 -8.40
C HIS A 230 -10.09 4.02 -9.24
N THR A 231 -9.06 4.59 -8.61
CA THR A 231 -7.90 5.17 -9.29
C THR A 231 -6.61 4.39 -9.07
N GLY A 232 -6.58 3.47 -8.10
CA GLY A 232 -5.39 2.71 -7.70
C GLY A 232 -4.35 3.54 -6.96
N GLU A 233 -4.64 4.82 -6.68
CA GLU A 233 -3.70 5.73 -6.04
C GLU A 233 -3.47 5.33 -4.58
N ILE A 234 -2.23 4.98 -4.25
CA ILE A 234 -1.85 4.66 -2.87
C ILE A 234 -1.81 5.95 -2.07
N LYS A 235 -2.71 6.06 -1.08
CA LYS A 235 -2.92 7.25 -0.25
C LYS A 235 -2.15 7.19 1.05
N ALA A 236 -1.94 6.01 1.62
CA ALA A 236 -1.12 5.82 2.81
C ALA A 236 -0.43 4.45 2.78
N LEU A 237 0.80 4.40 3.31
CA LEU A 237 1.61 3.19 3.36
C LEU A 237 2.50 3.17 4.61
N ILE A 238 2.33 2.12 5.42
CA ILE A 238 3.17 1.78 6.57
C ILE A 238 3.76 0.40 6.30
N GLY A 239 5.09 0.31 6.21
CA GLY A 239 5.82 -0.94 5.96
C GLY A 239 6.34 -1.66 7.21
N GLY A 240 6.17 -1.07 8.39
CA GLY A 240 6.68 -1.61 9.65
C GLY A 240 6.49 -0.62 10.79
N ARG A 241 6.69 -1.06 12.04
CA ARG A 241 6.44 -0.22 13.23
C ARG A 241 7.33 1.01 13.30
N ASN A 242 8.59 0.85 12.93
CA ASN A 242 9.58 1.92 13.02
C ASN A 242 10.67 1.74 11.97
N TYR A 243 10.62 2.58 10.94
CA TYR A 243 11.59 2.60 9.84
C TYR A 243 13.04 2.82 10.32
N GLY A 244 13.25 3.59 11.40
CA GLY A 244 14.58 3.85 11.95
C GLY A 244 15.20 2.65 12.67
N VAL A 245 14.40 1.64 13.02
CA VAL A 245 14.84 0.37 13.64
C VAL A 245 14.96 -0.72 12.58
N SER A 246 13.96 -0.86 11.72
CA SER A 246 13.94 -1.82 10.61
C SER A 246 13.44 -1.15 9.34
N GLN A 247 14.17 -1.31 8.25
CA GLN A 247 13.79 -0.81 6.92
C GLN A 247 13.08 -1.90 6.08
N LEU A 248 12.83 -3.08 6.65
CA LEU A 248 12.11 -4.16 5.98
C LEU A 248 10.67 -3.72 5.71
N ASN A 249 10.29 -3.65 4.43
CA ASN A 249 8.95 -3.25 4.03
C ASN A 249 8.00 -4.46 3.97
N HIS A 250 7.19 -4.62 5.00
CA HIS A 250 6.23 -5.72 5.10
C HIS A 250 5.08 -5.64 4.09
N ILE A 251 4.88 -4.51 3.41
CA ILE A 251 3.93 -4.40 2.29
C ILE A 251 4.32 -5.31 1.11
N LEU A 252 5.60 -5.67 1.01
CA LEU A 252 6.14 -6.59 0.01
C LEU A 252 6.48 -7.97 0.59
N ALA A 253 6.22 -8.21 1.89
CA ALA A 253 6.48 -9.49 2.51
C ALA A 253 5.43 -10.51 2.04
N LYS A 254 5.91 -11.59 1.41
CA LYS A 254 5.09 -12.74 1.03
C LYS A 254 4.72 -13.54 2.28
N ARG A 255 3.42 -13.64 2.56
CA ARG A 255 2.85 -14.32 3.73
C ARG A 255 1.51 -14.99 3.38
N PRO A 256 1.10 -16.10 4.02
CA PRO A 256 -0.21 -16.70 3.75
C PRO A 256 -1.31 -15.72 4.14
N SER A 257 -2.19 -15.41 3.18
CA SER A 257 -3.33 -14.50 3.37
C SER A 257 -4.38 -15.03 4.33
N GLY A 258 -4.38 -16.33 4.59
CA GLY A 258 -5.39 -16.99 5.41
C GLY A 258 -6.79 -16.75 4.88
N SER A 259 -7.75 -16.57 5.80
CA SER A 259 -9.16 -16.40 5.45
C SER A 259 -9.52 -15.12 4.65
N VAL A 260 -8.58 -14.20 4.38
CA VAL A 260 -8.80 -13.13 3.38
C VAL A 260 -9.04 -13.74 2.00
N PHE A 261 -8.33 -14.83 1.65
CA PHE A 261 -8.47 -15.47 0.35
C PHE A 261 -9.86 -16.05 0.07
N LYS A 262 -10.64 -16.38 1.12
CA LYS A 262 -12.02 -16.89 0.98
C LYS A 262 -12.92 -15.96 0.16
N ALA A 263 -12.61 -14.66 0.09
CA ALA A 263 -13.31 -13.75 -0.80
C ALA A 263 -13.30 -14.20 -2.26
N PHE A 264 -12.16 -14.70 -2.77
CA PHE A 264 -12.02 -15.16 -4.15
C PHE A 264 -12.69 -16.52 -4.38
N VAL A 265 -12.65 -17.40 -3.37
CA VAL A 265 -13.35 -18.69 -3.38
C VAL A 265 -14.85 -18.48 -3.56
N TYR A 266 -15.45 -17.65 -2.71
CA TYR A 266 -16.88 -17.40 -2.71
C TYR A 266 -17.30 -16.57 -3.93
N ALA A 267 -16.44 -15.65 -4.41
CA ALA A 267 -16.67 -14.93 -5.65
C ALA A 267 -16.73 -15.89 -6.85
N ALA A 268 -15.80 -16.85 -6.95
CA ALA A 268 -15.79 -17.85 -8.01
C ALA A 268 -17.04 -18.75 -7.93
N ALA A 269 -17.44 -19.16 -6.72
CA ALA A 269 -18.64 -19.96 -6.52
C ALA A 269 -19.92 -19.22 -6.93
N LEU A 270 -20.12 -17.97 -6.48
CA LEU A 270 -21.28 -17.18 -6.90
C LEU A 270 -21.25 -16.87 -8.41
N ASN A 271 -20.07 -16.79 -9.01
CA ASN A 271 -19.93 -16.56 -10.44
C ASN A 271 -20.42 -17.76 -11.29
N THR A 272 -20.50 -18.98 -10.71
CA THR A 272 -21.12 -20.12 -11.41
C THR A 272 -22.63 -19.93 -11.58
N GLY A 273 -23.28 -19.09 -10.76
CA GLY A 273 -24.70 -18.74 -10.90
C GLY A 273 -25.03 -17.93 -12.16
N LEU A 274 -24.02 -17.48 -12.91
CA LEU A 274 -24.20 -16.91 -14.26
C LEU A 274 -24.21 -17.96 -15.36
N LEU A 275 -23.81 -19.19 -15.04
CA LEU A 275 -23.86 -20.32 -15.96
C LEU A 275 -25.27 -20.94 -15.89
N ASP A 276 -25.74 -21.50 -17.01
CA ASP A 276 -26.97 -22.30 -17.05
C ASP A 276 -26.74 -23.64 -16.32
N HIS A 277 -26.66 -23.57 -14.99
CA HIS A 277 -26.55 -24.71 -14.10
C HIS A 277 -27.92 -24.97 -13.44
N PRO A 278 -28.38 -26.23 -13.34
CA PRO A 278 -29.68 -26.55 -12.74
C PRO A 278 -29.76 -26.12 -11.26
N ASP A 279 -28.64 -26.15 -10.56
CA ASP A 279 -28.53 -25.79 -9.15
C ASP A 279 -27.45 -24.69 -8.97
N PRO A 280 -27.76 -23.41 -9.20
CA PRO A 280 -26.78 -22.33 -9.06
C PRO A 280 -26.41 -22.15 -7.58
N ILE A 281 -25.12 -21.86 -7.31
CA ILE A 281 -24.68 -21.50 -5.96
C ILE A 281 -25.13 -20.06 -5.66
N THR A 282 -25.83 -19.88 -4.54
CA THR A 282 -26.42 -18.61 -4.11
C THR A 282 -26.03 -18.28 -2.67
N PRO A 283 -26.27 -17.04 -2.20
CA PRO A 283 -26.06 -16.68 -0.80
C PRO A 283 -26.83 -17.54 0.23
N SER A 284 -27.90 -18.23 -0.19
CA SER A 284 -28.69 -19.15 0.63
C SER A 284 -28.33 -20.62 0.46
N THR A 285 -27.43 -20.99 -0.45
CA THR A 285 -27.05 -22.40 -0.64
C THR A 285 -26.48 -22.95 0.67
N ILE A 286 -26.94 -24.14 1.06
CA ILE A 286 -26.55 -24.80 2.31
C ILE A 286 -25.28 -25.62 2.08
N PHE A 287 -24.33 -25.50 3.00
CA PHE A 287 -23.08 -26.26 3.08
C PHE A 287 -22.97 -26.86 4.49
N GLN A 288 -22.16 -27.90 4.66
CA GLN A 288 -22.06 -28.62 5.93
C GLN A 288 -20.80 -28.23 6.70
N ASP A 289 -20.98 -27.79 7.95
CA ASP A 289 -19.90 -27.54 8.89
C ASP A 289 -19.81 -28.70 9.89
N GLU A 290 -19.17 -29.79 9.46
CA GLU A 290 -18.87 -30.99 10.24
C GLU A 290 -17.52 -31.59 9.82
N PRO A 291 -16.91 -32.52 10.60
CA PRO A 291 -15.66 -33.15 10.21
C PRO A 291 -15.76 -33.84 8.83
N HIS A 292 -14.98 -33.36 7.87
CA HIS A 292 -15.02 -33.84 6.49
C HIS A 292 -13.60 -34.04 5.93
N THR A 293 -13.36 -35.20 5.33
CA THR A 293 -12.11 -35.52 4.63
C THR A 293 -12.33 -35.40 3.13
N PHE A 294 -11.65 -34.43 2.50
CA PHE A 294 -11.71 -34.20 1.06
C PHE A 294 -10.72 -35.12 0.34
N LEU A 295 -11.06 -35.54 -0.88
CA LEU A 295 -10.15 -36.32 -1.73
C LEU A 295 -9.64 -35.45 -2.88
N TYR A 296 -8.32 -35.27 -2.95
CA TYR A 296 -7.68 -34.52 -4.02
C TYR A 296 -6.49 -35.30 -4.58
N ASP A 297 -6.48 -35.56 -5.89
CA ASP A 297 -5.50 -36.42 -6.56
C ASP A 297 -5.29 -37.79 -5.85
N GLY A 298 -6.39 -38.36 -5.35
CA GLY A 298 -6.38 -39.64 -4.62
C GLY A 298 -5.75 -39.59 -3.22
N LYS A 299 -5.45 -38.39 -2.70
CA LYS A 299 -4.94 -38.18 -1.34
C LYS A 299 -5.99 -37.55 -0.44
N PRO A 300 -6.12 -38.00 0.82
CA PRO A 300 -6.99 -37.35 1.79
C PRO A 300 -6.43 -35.97 2.18
N TYR A 301 -7.33 -35.00 2.30
CA TYR A 301 -7.07 -33.67 2.83
C TYR A 301 -8.09 -33.36 3.92
N GLU A 302 -7.59 -33.09 5.11
CA GLU A 302 -8.40 -32.69 6.27
C GLU A 302 -8.07 -31.22 6.58
N PRO A 303 -9.04 -30.31 6.46
CA PRO A 303 -8.84 -28.91 6.83
C PRO A 303 -8.46 -28.83 8.31
N VAL A 304 -7.41 -28.07 8.62
CA VAL A 304 -7.04 -27.83 10.01
C VAL A 304 -8.06 -26.87 10.62
N ASP A 305 -8.74 -27.30 11.68
CA ASP A 305 -9.67 -26.44 12.40
C ASP A 305 -8.94 -25.32 13.14
N TYR A 306 -9.38 -24.09 12.89
CA TYR A 306 -8.97 -22.92 13.68
C TYR A 306 -10.01 -22.58 14.77
N HIS A 307 -11.14 -23.28 14.80
CA HIS A 307 -12.21 -23.04 15.75
C HIS A 307 -12.18 -24.09 16.87
N HIS A 308 -11.96 -23.63 18.10
CA HIS A 308 -12.26 -24.39 19.32
C HIS A 308 -13.77 -24.46 19.62
N GLY A 309 -14.61 -24.43 18.57
CA GLY A 309 -16.06 -24.27 18.66
C GLY A 309 -16.83 -25.55 18.34
N GLU A 310 -18.12 -25.54 18.63
CA GLU A 310 -19.07 -26.57 18.20
C GLU A 310 -19.31 -26.46 16.69
N TRP A 311 -19.37 -27.60 16.02
CA TRP A 311 -19.80 -27.74 14.63
C TRP A 311 -21.19 -27.16 14.45
N LEU A 312 -21.36 -26.28 13.47
CA LEU A 312 -22.65 -25.63 13.23
C LEU A 312 -23.61 -26.48 12.40
N GLY A 313 -23.14 -27.57 11.80
CA GLY A 313 -23.93 -28.41 10.90
C GLY A 313 -24.30 -27.64 9.64
N ASP A 314 -25.57 -27.72 9.23
CA ASP A 314 -26.06 -27.04 8.03
C ASP A 314 -26.02 -25.51 8.17
N VAL A 315 -25.25 -24.86 7.29
CA VAL A 315 -25.08 -23.41 7.27
C VAL A 315 -25.28 -22.85 5.87
N THR A 316 -25.94 -21.70 5.77
CA THR A 316 -26.00 -20.95 4.50
C THR A 316 -24.61 -20.46 4.09
N LEU A 317 -24.36 -20.32 2.78
CA LEU A 317 -23.13 -19.75 2.22
C LEU A 317 -22.82 -18.38 2.86
N THR A 318 -23.84 -17.57 3.09
CA THR A 318 -23.70 -16.29 3.82
C THR A 318 -23.15 -16.48 5.23
N THR A 319 -23.68 -17.43 5.98
CA THR A 319 -23.23 -17.72 7.36
C THR A 319 -21.83 -18.30 7.37
N ALA A 320 -21.54 -19.26 6.48
CA ALA A 320 -20.22 -19.86 6.32
C ALA A 320 -19.15 -18.79 6.03
N PHE A 321 -19.44 -17.85 5.12
CA PHE A 321 -18.54 -16.74 4.83
C PHE A 321 -18.36 -15.79 6.01
N ALA A 322 -19.48 -15.39 6.64
CA ALA A 322 -19.49 -14.42 7.73
C ALA A 322 -18.76 -14.95 8.98
N LYS A 323 -18.93 -16.23 9.31
CA LYS A 323 -18.23 -16.91 10.40
C LYS A 323 -16.85 -17.43 10.01
N SER A 324 -16.51 -17.36 8.71
CA SER A 324 -15.21 -17.73 8.16
C SER A 324 -14.87 -19.21 8.37
N LEU A 325 -15.85 -20.10 8.26
CA LEU A 325 -15.72 -21.54 8.51
C LEU A 325 -14.78 -22.21 7.49
N ASN A 326 -13.96 -23.16 7.93
CA ASN A 326 -12.92 -23.77 7.10
C ASN A 326 -13.47 -24.89 6.21
N VAL A 327 -14.21 -25.84 6.78
CA VAL A 327 -14.78 -26.97 6.03
C VAL A 327 -15.71 -26.49 4.92
N PRO A 328 -16.74 -25.64 5.19
CA PRO A 328 -17.57 -25.08 4.13
C PRO A 328 -16.79 -24.28 3.08
N ALA A 329 -15.67 -23.62 3.44
CA ALA A 329 -14.88 -22.90 2.44
C ALA A 329 -14.20 -23.85 1.43
N VAL A 330 -13.76 -25.02 1.89
CA VAL A 330 -13.17 -26.05 1.01
C VAL A 330 -14.25 -26.71 0.16
N GLU A 331 -15.43 -26.98 0.74
CA GLU A 331 -16.59 -27.51 0.02
C GLU A 331 -17.09 -26.54 -1.06
N VAL A 332 -17.18 -25.24 -0.75
CA VAL A 332 -17.51 -24.18 -1.73
C VAL A 332 -16.47 -24.13 -2.87
N ALA A 333 -15.18 -24.26 -2.53
CA ALA A 333 -14.12 -24.27 -3.54
C ALA A 333 -14.17 -25.52 -4.43
N GLU A 334 -14.53 -26.67 -3.87
CA GLU A 334 -14.72 -27.92 -4.61
C GLU A 334 -15.93 -27.80 -5.56
N ALA A 335 -17.07 -27.32 -5.04
CA ALA A 335 -18.29 -27.11 -5.82
C ALA A 335 -18.11 -26.10 -6.97
N ALA A 336 -17.32 -25.05 -6.77
CA ALA A 336 -16.96 -24.09 -7.82
C ALA A 336 -15.91 -24.63 -8.82
N GLY A 337 -15.16 -25.67 -8.40
CA GLY A 337 -13.97 -26.16 -9.07
C GLY A 337 -12.71 -25.39 -8.66
N TYR A 338 -11.70 -26.09 -8.14
CA TYR A 338 -10.45 -25.48 -7.70
C TYR A 338 -9.72 -24.70 -8.81
N SER A 339 -9.79 -25.17 -10.06
CA SER A 339 -9.22 -24.45 -11.21
C SER A 339 -9.90 -23.10 -11.44
N THR A 340 -11.24 -23.05 -11.35
CA THR A 340 -12.02 -21.82 -11.51
C THR A 340 -11.62 -20.78 -10.45
N VAL A 341 -11.44 -21.22 -9.21
CA VAL A 341 -11.00 -20.34 -8.11
C VAL A 341 -9.58 -19.81 -8.37
N ALA A 342 -8.66 -20.68 -8.78
CA ALA A 342 -7.29 -20.29 -9.08
C ALA A 342 -7.21 -19.31 -10.28
N GLU A 343 -7.97 -19.57 -11.35
CA GLU A 343 -8.04 -18.69 -12.53
C GLU A 343 -8.58 -17.29 -12.18
N LEU A 344 -9.63 -17.21 -11.35
CA LEU A 344 -10.15 -15.94 -10.86
C LEU A 344 -9.09 -15.18 -10.05
N ALA A 345 -8.37 -15.87 -9.16
CA ALA A 345 -7.29 -15.28 -8.38
C ALA A 345 -6.13 -14.80 -9.26
N HIS A 346 -5.73 -15.56 -10.28
CA HIS A 346 -4.70 -15.18 -11.25
C HIS A 346 -5.10 -13.92 -12.02
N ARG A 347 -6.34 -13.86 -12.51
CA ARG A 347 -6.90 -12.69 -13.20
C ARG A 347 -6.93 -11.46 -12.29
N ALA A 348 -7.15 -11.65 -10.98
CA ALA A 348 -7.06 -10.60 -9.97
C ALA A 348 -5.61 -10.20 -9.58
N GLY A 349 -4.60 -10.85 -10.16
CA GLY A 349 -3.17 -10.52 -9.95
C GLY A 349 -2.46 -11.39 -8.91
N LEU A 350 -3.06 -12.46 -8.41
CA LEU A 350 -2.46 -13.39 -7.45
C LEU A 350 -1.85 -14.61 -8.18
N ALA A 351 -0.70 -14.44 -8.83
CA ALA A 351 -0.18 -15.43 -9.79
C ALA A 351 0.29 -16.77 -9.20
N ASP A 352 0.75 -16.78 -7.93
CA ASP A 352 1.37 -17.97 -7.30
C ASP A 352 0.36 -18.98 -6.72
N ILE A 353 -0.94 -18.71 -6.90
CA ILE A 353 -2.03 -19.51 -6.37
C ILE A 353 -2.17 -20.82 -7.17
N ARG A 354 -2.32 -21.96 -6.50
CA ARG A 354 -2.51 -23.26 -7.16
C ARG A 354 -3.88 -23.84 -6.83
N ALA A 355 -4.48 -24.52 -7.80
CA ALA A 355 -5.79 -25.17 -7.67
C ALA A 355 -5.71 -26.40 -6.74
N THR A 356 -5.75 -26.18 -5.43
CA THR A 356 -5.74 -27.24 -4.41
C THR A 356 -6.81 -26.96 -3.34
N PRO A 357 -7.22 -27.97 -2.54
CA PRO A 357 -8.14 -27.74 -1.42
C PRO A 357 -7.61 -26.72 -0.42
N ALA A 358 -6.31 -26.76 -0.11
CA ALA A 358 -5.66 -25.85 0.84
C ALA A 358 -5.73 -24.37 0.42
N MET A 359 -5.80 -24.11 -0.89
CA MET A 359 -6.01 -22.78 -1.44
C MET A 359 -7.23 -22.08 -0.82
N ALA A 360 -8.31 -22.84 -0.55
CA ALA A 360 -9.55 -22.28 -0.02
C ALA A 360 -9.37 -21.60 1.35
N LEU A 361 -8.30 -21.96 2.06
CA LEU A 361 -7.94 -21.41 3.37
C LEU A 361 -6.86 -20.32 3.29
N GLY A 362 -6.40 -19.97 2.08
CA GLY A 362 -5.37 -18.95 1.87
C GLY A 362 -3.97 -19.39 2.28
N SER A 363 -3.62 -20.65 2.00
CA SER A 363 -2.33 -21.26 2.35
C SER A 363 -1.14 -20.81 1.49
N TYR A 364 -1.39 -20.05 0.43
CA TYR A 364 -0.35 -19.55 -0.47
C TYR A 364 0.06 -18.13 -0.10
N ASP A 365 1.36 -17.87 -0.25
CA ASP A 365 1.94 -16.59 0.11
C ASP A 365 1.57 -15.50 -0.88
N VAL A 366 1.16 -14.35 -0.34
CA VAL A 366 0.86 -13.12 -1.07
C VAL A 366 1.36 -11.94 -0.26
N THR A 367 1.56 -10.82 -0.93
CA THR A 367 1.94 -9.56 -0.28
C THR A 367 0.70 -8.73 0.07
N PRO A 368 0.78 -7.84 1.09
CA PRO A 368 -0.29 -6.87 1.34
C PRO A 368 -0.61 -5.99 0.13
N LEU A 369 0.38 -5.66 -0.71
CA LEU A 369 0.17 -4.92 -1.95
C LEU A 369 -0.68 -5.70 -2.97
N GLU A 370 -0.39 -6.99 -3.18
CA GLU A 370 -1.14 -7.86 -4.07
C GLU A 370 -2.60 -8.02 -3.59
N ILE A 371 -2.81 -8.22 -2.29
CA ILE A 371 -4.17 -8.29 -1.72
C ILE A 371 -4.91 -6.95 -1.88
N ALA A 372 -4.26 -5.81 -1.59
CA ALA A 372 -4.89 -4.51 -1.71
C ALA A 372 -5.31 -4.21 -3.15
N ARG A 373 -4.43 -4.53 -4.11
CA ARG A 373 -4.72 -4.44 -5.54
C ARG A 373 -5.88 -5.37 -5.93
N ALA A 374 -5.82 -6.65 -5.59
CA ALA A 374 -6.88 -7.61 -5.94
C ALA A 374 -8.24 -7.23 -5.33
N TYR A 375 -8.27 -6.70 -4.11
CA TYR A 375 -9.51 -6.28 -3.44
C TYR A 375 -10.19 -5.07 -4.09
N THR A 376 -9.51 -4.32 -4.98
CA THR A 376 -10.15 -3.21 -5.73
C THR A 376 -11.34 -3.71 -6.52
N LEU A 377 -11.31 -4.95 -7.02
CA LEU A 377 -12.44 -5.54 -7.75
C LEU A 377 -13.72 -5.53 -6.92
N PHE A 378 -13.63 -5.82 -5.61
CA PHE A 378 -14.79 -5.83 -4.72
C PHE A 378 -15.36 -4.43 -4.47
N ALA A 379 -14.46 -3.45 -4.34
CA ALA A 379 -14.83 -2.06 -4.13
C ALA A 379 -15.28 -1.33 -5.40
N ASN A 380 -15.03 -1.91 -6.58
CA ASN A 380 -15.18 -1.24 -7.88
C ASN A 380 -15.95 -2.10 -8.90
N ASN A 381 -17.08 -2.69 -8.48
CA ASN A 381 -18.03 -3.39 -9.37
C ASN A 381 -17.39 -4.48 -10.24
N GLY A 382 -16.45 -5.24 -9.66
CA GLY A 382 -15.74 -6.33 -10.33
C GLY A 382 -14.54 -5.89 -11.18
N VAL A 383 -14.11 -4.63 -11.08
CA VAL A 383 -12.97 -4.06 -11.82
C VAL A 383 -11.74 -3.94 -10.93
N GLU A 384 -10.70 -4.70 -11.26
CA GLU A 384 -9.38 -4.56 -10.64
C GLU A 384 -8.66 -3.32 -11.20
N VAL A 385 -7.97 -2.57 -10.33
CA VAL A 385 -7.22 -1.36 -10.67
C VAL A 385 -5.78 -1.49 -10.19
N ASP A 386 -4.82 -1.29 -11.10
CA ASP A 386 -3.40 -1.39 -10.77
C ASP A 386 -3.00 -0.27 -9.78
N ALA A 387 -2.16 -0.62 -8.80
CA ALA A 387 -1.70 0.31 -7.77
C ALA A 387 -0.70 1.34 -8.32
N ARG A 388 -0.84 2.61 -7.93
CA ARG A 388 -0.05 3.74 -8.44
C ARG A 388 0.58 4.52 -7.28
N PHE A 389 1.89 4.73 -7.33
CA PHE A 389 2.64 5.55 -6.36
C PHE A 389 2.94 6.96 -6.86
N ILE A 390 3.16 7.11 -8.16
CA ILE A 390 3.53 8.38 -8.81
C ILE A 390 2.34 8.86 -9.65
N SER A 391 1.93 10.11 -9.48
CA SER A 391 0.85 10.71 -10.29
C SER A 391 1.39 11.34 -11.56
N ARG A 392 2.46 12.15 -11.45
CA ARG A 392 3.13 12.77 -12.60
C ARG A 392 4.56 13.20 -12.28
N ILE A 393 5.35 13.38 -13.33
CA ILE A 393 6.72 13.90 -13.29
C ILE A 393 6.78 15.10 -14.23
N VAL A 394 7.36 16.20 -13.73
CA VAL A 394 7.65 17.39 -14.54
C VAL A 394 9.12 17.75 -14.46
N ASP A 395 9.64 18.40 -15.48
CA ASP A 395 11.02 18.88 -15.50
C ASP A 395 11.19 20.14 -14.63
N LYS A 396 12.41 20.68 -14.62
CA LYS A 396 12.75 21.91 -13.87
C LYS A 396 11.99 23.16 -14.34
N TYR A 397 11.48 23.17 -15.57
CA TYR A 397 10.68 24.27 -16.13
C TYR A 397 9.18 24.09 -15.90
N GLY A 398 8.76 22.90 -15.43
CA GLY A 398 7.37 22.55 -15.17
C GLY A 398 6.69 21.84 -16.33
N GLU A 399 7.43 21.49 -17.38
CA GLU A 399 6.91 20.76 -18.52
C GLU A 399 6.67 19.28 -18.16
N PRO A 400 5.56 18.67 -18.61
CA PRO A 400 5.23 17.29 -18.29
C PRO A 400 6.21 16.32 -18.96
N VAL A 401 6.89 15.51 -18.15
CA VAL A 401 7.76 14.41 -18.61
C VAL A 401 6.96 13.11 -18.69
N TRP A 402 6.13 12.86 -17.67
CA TRP A 402 5.35 11.64 -17.56
C TRP A 402 4.11 11.84 -16.70
N SER A 403 3.03 11.11 -17.01
CA SER A 403 1.82 11.06 -16.19
C SER A 403 1.31 9.62 -16.08
N SER A 404 0.89 9.26 -14.87
CA SER A 404 0.40 7.91 -14.60
C SER A 404 -1.01 7.71 -15.13
N GLN A 405 -1.21 6.62 -15.87
CA GLN A 405 -2.52 6.22 -16.39
C GLN A 405 -3.18 5.20 -15.46
N VAL A 406 -4.51 5.27 -15.33
CA VAL A 406 -5.28 4.27 -14.58
C VAL A 406 -5.43 3.03 -15.45
N ALA A 407 -4.78 1.94 -15.07
CA ALA A 407 -4.92 0.65 -15.72
C ALA A 407 -5.96 -0.19 -14.99
N THR A 408 -6.95 -0.70 -15.72
CA THR A 408 -8.07 -1.46 -15.16
C THR A 408 -8.28 -2.79 -15.88
N LYS A 409 -8.80 -3.78 -15.15
CA LYS A 409 -9.14 -5.11 -15.68
C LYS A 409 -10.52 -5.52 -15.16
N LYS A 410 -11.44 -5.86 -16.06
CA LYS A 410 -12.76 -6.42 -15.69
C LYS A 410 -12.57 -7.88 -15.30
N ILE A 411 -12.76 -8.20 -14.02
CA ILE A 411 -12.53 -9.54 -13.47
C ILE A 411 -13.84 -10.27 -13.21
N LEU A 412 -14.78 -9.59 -12.54
CA LEU A 412 -16.03 -10.17 -12.05
C LEU A 412 -17.25 -9.42 -12.61
N ASP A 413 -18.36 -10.12 -12.83
CA ASP A 413 -19.62 -9.46 -13.19
C ASP A 413 -20.10 -8.57 -12.03
N PRO A 414 -20.58 -7.34 -12.29
CA PRO A 414 -21.00 -6.42 -11.24
C PRO A 414 -22.11 -6.98 -10.35
N ARG A 415 -23.00 -7.83 -10.87
CA ARG A 415 -24.08 -8.48 -10.10
C ARG A 415 -23.51 -9.45 -9.08
N VAL A 416 -22.57 -10.31 -9.50
CA VAL A 416 -21.86 -11.24 -8.62
C VAL A 416 -21.01 -10.47 -7.59
N ASN A 417 -20.36 -9.38 -8.04
CA ASN A 417 -19.61 -8.50 -7.15
C ASN A 417 -20.51 -7.92 -6.05
N TYR A 418 -21.71 -7.45 -6.40
CA TYR A 418 -22.65 -6.92 -5.43
C TYR A 418 -23.04 -7.98 -4.39
N LEU A 419 -23.30 -9.23 -4.79
CA LEU A 419 -23.53 -10.32 -3.85
C LEU A 419 -22.34 -10.49 -2.90
N MET A 420 -21.10 -10.51 -3.41
CA MET A 420 -19.89 -10.58 -2.57
C MET A 420 -19.77 -9.40 -1.60
N VAL A 421 -20.10 -8.18 -2.02
CA VAL A 421 -20.12 -7.01 -1.13
C VAL A 421 -21.11 -7.23 0.01
N THR A 422 -22.31 -7.78 -0.24
CA THR A 422 -23.28 -8.06 0.82
C THR A 422 -22.81 -9.14 1.80
N LEU A 423 -22.07 -10.16 1.31
CA LEU A 423 -21.44 -11.15 2.18
C LEU A 423 -20.38 -10.50 3.08
N MET A 424 -19.54 -9.64 2.51
CA MET A 424 -18.52 -8.90 3.25
C MET A 424 -19.10 -7.85 4.22
N GLN A 425 -20.24 -7.24 3.91
CA GLN A 425 -20.99 -6.41 4.86
C GLN A 425 -21.48 -7.26 6.05
N THR A 426 -21.94 -8.48 5.78
CA THR A 426 -22.40 -9.41 6.83
C THR A 426 -21.26 -9.80 7.78
N VAL A 427 -20.03 -9.97 7.28
CA VAL A 427 -18.82 -10.16 8.10
C VAL A 427 -18.69 -9.02 9.13
N LEU A 428 -18.85 -7.77 8.70
CA LEU A 428 -18.73 -6.59 9.57
C LEU A 428 -19.92 -6.42 10.51
N ASN A 429 -21.12 -6.86 10.13
CA ASN A 429 -22.33 -6.61 10.90
C ASN A 429 -22.61 -7.72 11.94
N SER A 430 -22.24 -8.97 11.67
CA SER A 430 -22.56 -10.12 12.54
C SER A 430 -21.57 -11.29 12.49
N GLY A 431 -20.54 -11.19 11.63
CA GLY A 431 -19.51 -12.19 11.45
C GLY A 431 -18.24 -11.93 12.28
N THR A 432 -17.12 -12.46 11.79
CA THR A 432 -15.80 -12.29 12.42
C THR A 432 -15.32 -10.83 12.47
N GLY A 433 -15.87 -9.96 11.61
CA GLY A 433 -15.59 -8.53 11.55
C GLY A 433 -16.49 -7.66 12.44
N ALA A 434 -17.40 -8.24 13.23
CA ALA A 434 -18.35 -7.49 14.07
C ALA A 434 -17.71 -6.45 15.00
N GLY A 435 -16.43 -6.67 15.36
CA GLY A 435 -15.63 -5.71 16.11
C GLY A 435 -15.53 -4.32 15.48
N VAL A 436 -15.67 -4.19 14.15
CA VAL A 436 -15.67 -2.90 13.45
C VAL A 436 -16.85 -2.04 13.92
N ARG A 437 -18.06 -2.62 13.97
CA ARG A 437 -19.27 -1.95 14.43
C ARG A 437 -19.22 -1.69 15.94
N ALA A 438 -18.74 -2.67 16.72
CA ALA A 438 -18.57 -2.52 18.16
C ALA A 438 -17.59 -1.39 18.55
N ARG A 439 -16.60 -1.09 17.71
CA ARG A 439 -15.64 0.02 17.86
C ARG A 439 -16.16 1.37 17.34
N GLY A 440 -17.43 1.44 16.92
CA GLY A 440 -18.13 2.67 16.57
C GLY A 440 -17.94 3.13 15.12
N PHE A 441 -17.45 2.27 14.21
CA PHE A 441 -17.43 2.60 12.79
C PHE A 441 -18.75 2.19 12.15
N ALA A 442 -19.65 3.15 11.91
CA ALA A 442 -21.01 2.91 11.42
C ALA A 442 -21.21 3.15 9.91
N LEU A 443 -20.20 3.68 9.21
CA LEU A 443 -20.29 3.98 7.78
C LEU A 443 -20.48 2.70 6.93
N PRO A 444 -21.13 2.80 5.76
CA PRO A 444 -21.22 1.70 4.80
C PRO A 444 -19.83 1.18 4.44
N ALA A 445 -19.60 -0.10 4.70
CA ALA A 445 -18.30 -0.73 4.54
C ALA A 445 -18.44 -2.24 4.43
N ALA A 446 -17.46 -2.85 3.78
CA ALA A 446 -17.35 -4.28 3.56
C ALA A 446 -15.92 -4.73 3.86
N GLY A 447 -15.72 -5.95 4.32
CA GLY A 447 -14.38 -6.48 4.52
C GLY A 447 -14.34 -7.94 4.96
N LYS A 448 -13.13 -8.43 5.19
CA LYS A 448 -12.84 -9.80 5.58
C LYS A 448 -11.65 -9.87 6.53
N THR A 449 -11.81 -10.66 7.60
CA THR A 449 -10.71 -11.07 8.49
C THR A 449 -9.91 -12.21 7.87
N GLY A 450 -8.61 -12.19 8.04
CA GLY A 450 -7.73 -13.34 7.80
C GLY A 450 -6.96 -13.72 9.06
N THR A 451 -6.82 -15.01 9.24
CA THR A 451 -6.01 -15.61 10.30
C THR A 451 -5.26 -16.79 9.69
N SER A 452 -3.96 -16.82 9.90
CA SER A 452 -3.04 -17.94 9.66
C SER A 452 -1.99 -17.89 10.78
N HIS A 453 -0.70 -17.93 10.47
CA HIS A 453 0.37 -17.50 11.38
C HIS A 453 0.33 -15.98 11.65
N ASP A 454 -0.28 -15.23 10.73
CA ASP A 454 -0.39 -13.78 10.78
C ASP A 454 -1.87 -13.36 10.90
N ALA A 455 -2.08 -12.12 11.32
CA ALA A 455 -3.40 -11.50 11.36
C ALA A 455 -3.57 -10.51 10.20
N TRP A 456 -4.68 -10.65 9.49
CA TRP A 456 -5.03 -9.80 8.37
C TRP A 456 -6.42 -9.19 8.54
N PHE A 457 -6.59 -7.99 7.98
CA PHE A 457 -7.90 -7.41 7.73
C PHE A 457 -7.89 -6.63 6.42
N ALA A 458 -8.74 -7.01 5.47
CA ALA A 458 -8.93 -6.30 4.21
C ALA A 458 -10.35 -5.74 4.20
N GLY A 459 -10.51 -4.43 4.03
CA GLY A 459 -11.81 -3.80 4.03
C GLY A 459 -11.84 -2.47 3.29
N PHE A 460 -13.03 -2.07 2.87
CA PHE A 460 -13.23 -0.89 2.05
C PHE A 460 -14.58 -0.20 2.32
N THR A 461 -14.62 1.08 1.95
CA THR A 461 -15.84 1.88 1.72
C THR A 461 -15.92 2.24 0.23
N THR A 462 -16.92 3.02 -0.18
CA THR A 462 -16.99 3.58 -1.54
C THR A 462 -15.92 4.65 -1.83
N LYS A 463 -15.01 4.94 -0.90
CA LYS A 463 -13.95 5.96 -1.05
C LYS A 463 -12.55 5.41 -0.86
N LEU A 464 -12.36 4.47 0.06
CA LEU A 464 -11.03 3.99 0.44
C LEU A 464 -11.06 2.48 0.63
N LEU A 465 -10.02 1.81 0.16
CA LEU A 465 -9.70 0.42 0.43
C LEU A 465 -8.44 0.37 1.28
N CYS A 466 -8.48 -0.38 2.38
CA CYS A 466 -7.35 -0.52 3.29
C CYS A 466 -7.14 -1.99 3.68
N VAL A 467 -5.88 -2.40 3.64
CA VAL A 467 -5.42 -3.73 4.06
C VAL A 467 -4.41 -3.55 5.20
N VAL A 468 -4.63 -4.28 6.28
CA VAL A 468 -3.74 -4.33 7.44
C VAL A 468 -3.23 -5.75 7.63
N TRP A 469 -1.94 -5.86 7.88
CA TRP A 469 -1.23 -7.09 8.26
C TRP A 469 -0.52 -6.88 9.60
N VAL A 470 -0.52 -7.90 10.46
CA VAL A 470 0.27 -7.97 11.69
C VAL A 470 0.87 -9.37 11.78
N GLY A 471 2.18 -9.47 12.02
CA GLY A 471 2.88 -10.76 12.02
C GLY A 471 4.28 -10.66 12.63
N LEU A 472 4.96 -11.80 12.82
CA LEU A 472 6.34 -11.84 13.29
C LEU A 472 7.31 -12.04 12.11
N ASP A 473 8.45 -11.35 12.14
CA ASP A 473 9.46 -11.38 11.07
C ASP A 473 10.03 -12.79 10.85
N ASP A 474 10.11 -13.59 11.91
CA ASP A 474 10.62 -14.96 11.91
C ASP A 474 9.55 -16.02 11.56
N TYR A 475 8.37 -15.58 11.12
CA TYR A 475 7.26 -16.43 10.67
C TYR A 475 6.65 -17.32 11.77
N GLN A 476 6.95 -17.06 13.05
CA GLN A 476 6.24 -17.71 14.14
C GLN A 476 4.77 -17.26 14.17
N ASP A 477 3.90 -18.18 14.60
CA ASP A 477 2.48 -17.89 14.80
C ASP A 477 2.32 -16.83 15.90
N ILE A 478 1.72 -15.69 15.54
CA ILE A 478 1.43 -14.63 16.50
C ILE A 478 0.30 -15.00 17.47
N LYS A 479 -0.38 -16.14 17.28
CA LYS A 479 -1.47 -16.66 18.11
C LYS A 479 -2.56 -15.62 18.40
N LEU A 480 -2.81 -14.76 17.43
CA LEU A 480 -3.83 -13.71 17.45
C LEU A 480 -4.56 -13.75 16.11
N ASP A 481 -5.89 -13.73 16.17
CA ASP A 481 -6.72 -13.66 14.99
C ASP A 481 -6.76 -12.25 14.38
N GLY A 482 -7.19 -12.17 13.12
CA GLY A 482 -7.39 -10.91 12.41
C GLY A 482 -8.30 -9.91 13.14
N ALA A 483 -9.27 -10.39 13.93
CA ALA A 483 -10.21 -9.54 14.65
C ALA A 483 -9.59 -8.84 15.88
N LYS A 484 -8.55 -9.44 16.48
CA LYS A 484 -7.83 -8.89 17.64
C LYS A 484 -6.62 -8.04 17.28
N ALA A 485 -5.93 -8.33 16.17
CA ALA A 485 -4.68 -7.66 15.82
C ALA A 485 -4.81 -6.66 14.66
N ALA A 486 -5.37 -7.07 13.52
CA ALA A 486 -5.43 -6.21 12.32
C ALA A 486 -6.68 -5.33 12.26
N LEU A 487 -7.86 -5.86 12.61
CA LEU A 487 -9.14 -5.16 12.59
C LEU A 487 -9.15 -3.87 13.44
N PRO A 488 -8.59 -3.83 14.66
CA PRO A 488 -8.52 -2.61 15.47
C PRO A 488 -7.80 -1.47 14.75
N ILE A 489 -6.65 -1.77 14.14
CA ILE A 489 -5.85 -0.80 13.39
C ILE A 489 -6.65 -0.28 12.20
N TRP A 490 -7.26 -1.18 11.41
CA TRP A 490 -8.10 -0.79 10.27
C TRP A 490 -9.25 0.12 10.70
N THR A 491 -9.94 -0.23 11.78
CA THR A 491 -11.11 0.53 12.26
C THR A 491 -10.70 1.93 12.71
N GLU A 492 -9.62 2.03 13.47
CA GLU A 492 -9.11 3.31 13.95
C GLU A 492 -8.58 4.19 12.82
N PHE A 493 -7.95 3.61 11.80
CA PHE A 493 -7.56 4.33 10.59
C PHE A 493 -8.79 4.87 9.84
N MET A 494 -9.77 4.01 9.53
CA MET A 494 -10.94 4.40 8.74
C MET A 494 -11.81 5.44 9.46
N LYS A 495 -11.91 5.38 10.79
CA LYS A 495 -12.58 6.42 11.60
C LYS A 495 -11.92 7.79 11.50
N ARG A 496 -10.58 7.85 11.38
CA ARG A 496 -9.85 9.12 11.20
C ARG A 496 -9.93 9.59 9.75
N ALA A 497 -9.65 8.69 8.81
CA ALA A 497 -9.68 8.95 7.37
C ALA A 497 -11.00 9.59 6.92
N HIS A 498 -12.14 9.05 7.38
CA HIS A 498 -13.46 9.54 7.01
C HIS A 498 -13.92 10.81 7.76
N LYS A 499 -13.07 11.44 8.59
CA LYS A 499 -13.30 12.82 9.08
C LYS A 499 -12.86 13.86 8.06
N HIS A 500 -11.93 13.51 7.17
CA HIS A 500 -11.43 14.43 6.15
C HIS A 500 -12.47 14.68 5.07
N ARG A 501 -12.54 15.93 4.59
CA ARG A 501 -13.53 16.36 3.60
C ARG A 501 -13.51 15.52 2.32
N ALA A 502 -12.33 15.09 1.86
CA ALA A 502 -12.18 14.30 0.64
C ALA A 502 -12.80 12.90 0.74
N TYR A 503 -12.93 12.35 1.95
CA TYR A 503 -13.31 10.95 2.16
C TYR A 503 -14.59 10.76 2.98
N ARG A 504 -15.14 11.82 3.59
CA ARG A 504 -16.30 11.70 4.52
C ARG A 504 -17.63 11.33 3.86
N ASP A 505 -17.80 11.62 2.57
CA ASP A 505 -19.06 11.43 1.84
C ASP A 505 -19.19 9.98 1.33
N VAL A 506 -19.17 9.01 2.24
CA VAL A 506 -19.35 7.58 1.95
C VAL A 506 -20.83 7.28 1.67
N THR A 507 -21.07 6.59 0.57
CA THR A 507 -22.42 6.19 0.12
C THR A 507 -22.64 4.69 0.36
N GLN A 508 -23.89 4.24 0.20
CA GLN A 508 -24.18 2.82 0.05
C GLN A 508 -23.57 2.31 -1.26
N PHE A 509 -23.40 1.00 -1.36
CA PHE A 509 -23.01 0.33 -2.60
C PHE A 509 -24.25 0.17 -3.49
N ASP A 510 -24.13 0.58 -4.75
CA ASP A 510 -25.24 0.58 -5.70
C ASP A 510 -25.63 -0.85 -6.12
N VAL A 511 -26.93 -1.11 -6.18
CA VAL A 511 -27.47 -2.40 -6.64
C VAL A 511 -27.50 -2.40 -8.17
N PRO A 512 -26.78 -3.30 -8.85
CA PRO A 512 -26.79 -3.37 -10.31
C PRO A 512 -28.07 -4.02 -10.84
N ASP A 513 -28.45 -3.67 -12.06
CA ASP A 513 -29.55 -4.32 -12.77
C ASP A 513 -29.35 -5.84 -12.85
N GLY A 514 -30.43 -6.59 -12.71
CA GLY A 514 -30.39 -8.06 -12.70
C GLY A 514 -30.06 -8.67 -11.33
N VAL A 515 -29.96 -7.86 -10.26
CA VAL A 515 -29.98 -8.32 -8.87
C VAL A 515 -31.37 -8.09 -8.27
N VAL A 516 -31.91 -9.11 -7.60
CA VAL A 516 -33.18 -9.06 -6.88
C VAL A 516 -32.96 -9.35 -5.40
N SER A 517 -33.87 -8.91 -4.53
CA SER A 517 -33.84 -9.22 -3.10
C SER A 517 -35.00 -10.12 -2.69
N ALA A 518 -34.80 -10.90 -1.62
CA ALA A 518 -35.83 -11.70 -0.98
C ALA A 518 -35.69 -11.65 0.54
N GLN A 519 -36.82 -11.71 1.25
CA GLN A 519 -36.83 -11.86 2.70
C GLN A 519 -36.75 -13.35 3.04
N ILE A 520 -35.64 -13.76 3.66
CA ILE A 520 -35.34 -15.16 3.96
C ILE A 520 -35.21 -15.39 5.46
N ASP A 521 -35.45 -16.64 5.85
CA ASP A 521 -34.96 -17.16 7.12
C ASP A 521 -33.47 -17.51 6.95
N PRO A 522 -32.56 -16.89 7.72
CA PRO A 522 -31.11 -17.04 7.51
C PRO A 522 -30.57 -18.43 7.86
N LEU A 523 -31.36 -19.26 8.56
CA LEU A 523 -31.00 -20.64 8.92
C LEU A 523 -31.36 -21.60 7.78
N SER A 524 -32.62 -21.61 7.33
CA SER A 524 -33.08 -22.49 6.25
C SER A 524 -32.70 -22.02 4.84
N GLY A 525 -32.40 -20.72 4.67
CA GLY A 525 -32.16 -20.12 3.35
C GLY A 525 -33.41 -19.89 2.49
N GLY A 526 -34.58 -20.41 2.91
CA GLY A 526 -35.86 -20.27 2.22
C GLY A 526 -36.59 -18.96 2.55
N LEU A 527 -37.69 -18.68 1.82
CA LEU A 527 -38.51 -17.49 2.03
C LEU A 527 -39.06 -17.47 3.46
N ALA A 528 -38.89 -16.35 4.16
CA ALA A 528 -39.33 -16.21 5.54
C ALA A 528 -40.86 -16.39 5.66
N THR A 529 -41.30 -17.05 6.72
CA THR A 529 -42.70 -17.16 7.13
C THR A 529 -42.96 -16.26 8.35
N SER A 530 -44.23 -16.11 8.72
CA SER A 530 -44.59 -15.36 9.94
C SER A 530 -44.08 -15.99 11.23
N ALA A 531 -43.68 -17.27 11.18
CA ALA A 531 -43.13 -18.01 12.30
C ALA A 531 -41.60 -17.88 12.43
N CYS A 532 -40.91 -17.30 11.43
CA CYS A 532 -39.46 -17.17 11.47
C CYS A 532 -39.02 -16.18 12.57
N PRO A 533 -38.13 -16.59 13.49
CA PRO A 533 -37.69 -15.74 14.60
C PRO A 533 -36.80 -14.59 14.12
N LYS A 534 -36.15 -14.76 12.96
CA LYS A 534 -35.30 -13.76 12.33
C LYS A 534 -35.58 -13.74 10.83
N VAL A 535 -35.71 -12.54 10.30
CA VAL A 535 -35.84 -12.29 8.86
C VAL A 535 -34.64 -11.49 8.41
N SER A 536 -34.05 -11.88 7.28
CA SER A 536 -32.93 -11.19 6.66
C SER A 536 -33.25 -10.91 5.20
N THR A 537 -32.90 -9.72 4.73
CA THR A 537 -32.89 -9.42 3.30
C THR A 537 -31.62 -10.02 2.69
N ALA A 538 -31.80 -10.91 1.72
CA ALA A 538 -30.72 -11.48 0.92
C ALA A 538 -30.88 -11.07 -0.54
N TYR A 539 -29.77 -11.04 -1.28
CA TYR A 539 -29.74 -10.63 -2.68
C TYR A 539 -29.33 -11.80 -3.56
N TYR A 540 -29.85 -11.83 -4.79
CA TYR A 540 -29.70 -12.94 -5.73
C TYR A 540 -29.52 -12.41 -7.14
N LEU A 541 -28.91 -13.21 -8.00
CA LEU A 541 -29.05 -13.03 -9.44
C LEU A 541 -30.52 -13.30 -9.80
N THR A 542 -31.05 -12.53 -10.75
CA THR A 542 -32.44 -12.70 -11.18
C THR A 542 -32.67 -14.14 -11.66
N GLY A 543 -33.65 -14.82 -11.08
CA GLY A 543 -33.99 -16.20 -11.40
C GLY A 543 -33.36 -17.23 -10.45
N THR A 544 -32.43 -16.83 -9.57
CA THR A 544 -31.78 -17.74 -8.61
C THR A 544 -32.28 -17.54 -7.18
N GLN A 545 -33.25 -16.65 -6.93
CA GLN A 545 -33.82 -16.45 -5.60
C GLN A 545 -34.65 -17.66 -5.14
N PRO A 546 -34.71 -17.96 -3.82
CA PRO A 546 -35.51 -19.07 -3.32
C PRO A 546 -36.99 -18.87 -3.64
N VAL A 547 -37.65 -19.95 -4.09
CA VAL A 547 -39.10 -19.99 -4.33
C VAL A 547 -39.85 -20.80 -3.27
N GLN A 548 -39.13 -21.56 -2.45
CA GLN A 548 -39.70 -22.35 -1.37
C GLN A 548 -39.67 -21.57 -0.05
N PHE A 549 -40.72 -21.73 0.76
CA PHE A 549 -40.78 -21.18 2.10
C PHE A 549 -39.85 -21.91 3.07
N CYS A 550 -39.49 -21.23 4.16
CA CYS A 550 -38.71 -21.77 5.26
C CYS A 550 -39.27 -23.12 5.72
N SER A 551 -38.45 -24.16 5.64
CA SER A 551 -38.80 -25.53 6.06
C SER A 551 -38.74 -25.72 7.58
N LEU A 552 -38.00 -24.86 8.29
CA LEU A 552 -37.77 -24.97 9.73
C LEU A 552 -38.90 -24.36 10.58
N HIS A 553 -39.57 -23.33 10.06
CA HIS A 553 -40.58 -22.56 10.80
C HIS A 553 -41.92 -22.57 10.06
N GLN A 554 -42.83 -23.45 10.49
CA GLN A 554 -44.16 -23.58 9.89
C GLN A 554 -45.03 -22.36 10.24
N GLY A 555 -45.40 -21.58 9.24
CA GLY A 555 -46.24 -20.39 9.37
C GLY A 555 -46.78 -19.92 8.02
N GLY A 556 -47.82 -19.09 8.03
CA GLY A 556 -48.33 -18.44 6.82
C GLY A 556 -47.31 -17.49 6.19
N ALA A 557 -47.44 -17.21 4.90
CA ALA A 557 -46.59 -16.23 4.22
C ALA A 557 -46.66 -14.87 4.94
N THR A 558 -45.49 -14.26 5.19
CA THR A 558 -45.43 -12.84 5.54
C THR A 558 -45.85 -12.02 4.32
N GLU A 559 -46.53 -10.88 4.53
CA GLU A 559 -46.91 -9.98 3.43
C GLU A 559 -45.68 -9.63 2.59
N ILE A 560 -45.66 -10.14 1.35
CA ILE A 560 -44.61 -9.94 0.37
C ILE A 560 -44.80 -8.54 -0.21
N ALA A 561 -44.00 -7.57 0.22
CA ALA A 561 -43.89 -6.30 -0.49
C ALA A 561 -42.74 -6.39 -1.50
N GLY A 562 -43.07 -6.35 -2.81
CA GLY A 562 -42.11 -5.94 -3.85
C GLY A 562 -42.01 -6.76 -5.14
N TRP A 563 -43.03 -7.48 -5.60
CA TRP A 563 -43.12 -7.80 -7.04
C TRP A 563 -43.72 -6.60 -7.80
N GLU A 564 -42.96 -5.53 -7.96
CA GLU A 564 -43.27 -4.52 -8.99
C GLU A 564 -42.51 -4.87 -10.27
N THR A 565 -43.10 -5.76 -11.06
CA THR A 565 -42.94 -5.63 -12.52
C THR A 565 -43.68 -4.36 -12.92
N ALA A 566 -42.96 -3.32 -13.31
CA ALA A 566 -43.58 -2.20 -14.00
C ALA A 566 -44.35 -2.74 -15.22
N PRO A 567 -45.64 -2.44 -15.41
CA PRO A 567 -46.35 -2.88 -16.59
C PRO A 567 -45.80 -2.12 -17.80
N GLU A 568 -45.13 -2.82 -18.72
CA GLU A 568 -44.93 -2.33 -20.09
C GLU A 568 -46.30 -2.09 -20.71
N GLN A 569 -46.64 -0.82 -20.94
CA GLN A 569 -47.63 -0.47 -21.95
C GLN A 569 -46.99 -0.64 -23.33
N PRO A 570 -47.65 -1.32 -24.28
CA PRO A 570 -47.10 -1.53 -25.61
C PRO A 570 -47.05 -0.20 -26.37
N ALA A 571 -45.85 0.33 -26.57
CA ALA A 571 -45.62 1.44 -27.49
C ALA A 571 -45.67 0.94 -28.93
N ALA A 572 -46.51 1.62 -29.72
CA ALA A 572 -46.80 1.32 -31.11
C ALA A 572 -45.56 1.29 -32.00
N LEU A 573 -45.57 0.32 -32.93
CA LEU A 573 -44.64 0.16 -34.04
C LEU A 573 -44.52 1.46 -34.84
N SER A 574 -43.28 1.95 -35.00
CA SER A 574 -42.94 2.94 -36.04
C SER A 574 -41.79 2.40 -36.90
N ASN A 575 -42.05 2.38 -38.19
CA ASN A 575 -41.21 1.87 -39.27
C ASN A 575 -39.92 2.69 -39.44
N VAL A 576 -38.79 2.02 -39.61
CA VAL A 576 -37.60 2.55 -40.32
C VAL A 576 -37.07 1.46 -41.26
N PRO A 577 -36.82 1.77 -42.56
CA PRO A 577 -36.45 0.78 -43.57
C PRO A 577 -34.95 0.48 -43.62
N ALA A 578 -34.65 -0.73 -44.08
CA ALA A 578 -33.32 -1.33 -44.23
C ALA A 578 -32.55 -0.83 -45.47
N HIS A 579 -31.22 -0.76 -45.35
CA HIS A 579 -30.29 -0.84 -46.48
C HIS A 579 -29.10 -1.75 -46.15
N PRO A 580 -28.63 -2.60 -47.09
CA PRO A 580 -27.55 -3.55 -46.89
C PRO A 580 -26.20 -2.99 -47.34
N ALA A 581 -25.10 -3.41 -46.70
CA ALA A 581 -23.74 -3.19 -47.19
C ALA A 581 -22.93 -4.50 -47.13
N THR A 582 -22.47 -4.90 -48.30
CA THR A 582 -21.59 -6.03 -48.64
C THR A 582 -20.10 -5.76 -48.31
N PRO A 583 -19.26 -6.79 -48.15
CA PRO A 583 -17.83 -6.65 -47.87
C PRO A 583 -16.95 -6.72 -49.14
N PRO A 584 -15.72 -6.17 -49.13
CA PRO A 584 -14.72 -6.45 -50.16
C PRO A 584 -13.62 -7.45 -49.69
N PRO A 585 -12.82 -8.00 -50.63
CA PRO A 585 -12.35 -9.39 -50.57
C PRO A 585 -10.87 -9.59 -50.20
N LEU A 586 -10.53 -10.88 -50.01
CA LEU A 586 -9.19 -11.45 -49.83
C LEU A 586 -8.23 -11.14 -51.00
N GLY A 587 -6.97 -10.89 -50.66
CA GLY A 587 -5.82 -10.84 -51.55
C GLY A 587 -4.67 -11.70 -51.02
N THR A 588 -4.13 -12.52 -51.93
CA THR A 588 -3.19 -13.64 -51.86
C THR A 588 -1.78 -13.41 -51.29
N ALA A 589 -1.19 -14.55 -50.91
CA ALA A 589 0.17 -14.81 -50.45
C ALA A 589 1.29 -14.40 -51.41
N VAL A 590 2.48 -14.16 -50.84
CA VAL A 590 3.79 -14.38 -51.47
C VAL A 590 4.75 -14.98 -50.43
N GLU A 591 5.23 -16.19 -50.71
CA GLU A 591 6.39 -16.84 -50.09
C GLU A 591 7.69 -16.13 -50.49
N THR A 592 8.68 -16.06 -49.61
CA THR A 592 10.06 -16.44 -49.97
C THR A 592 10.98 -16.62 -48.73
N GLU A 593 11.40 -17.87 -48.59
CA GLU A 593 12.68 -18.43 -48.12
C GLU A 593 13.71 -17.59 -47.36
N ALA A 594 14.02 -18.09 -46.16
CA ALA A 594 15.33 -18.47 -45.62
C ALA A 594 16.60 -17.72 -46.10
N GLN A 595 17.39 -17.22 -45.13
CA GLN A 595 18.76 -17.72 -44.93
C GLN A 595 19.39 -17.34 -43.58
N ASN A 596 20.07 -18.36 -43.06
CA ASN A 596 20.88 -18.45 -41.86
C ASN A 596 22.15 -17.58 -41.98
N GLN A 597 22.59 -16.91 -40.91
CA GLN A 597 24.01 -16.63 -40.70
C GLN A 597 24.33 -16.23 -39.24
N GLN A 598 24.92 -17.16 -38.50
CA GLN A 598 25.75 -16.91 -37.33
C GLN A 598 26.97 -16.06 -37.72
N LYS A 599 27.31 -15.06 -36.91
CA LYS A 599 28.72 -14.64 -36.72
C LYS A 599 28.93 -13.89 -35.41
N ASN A 600 29.86 -14.46 -34.62
CA ASN A 600 30.46 -13.95 -33.40
C ASN A 600 30.92 -12.48 -33.47
N LYS A 601 30.81 -11.76 -32.35
CA LYS A 601 31.66 -10.62 -31.97
C LYS A 601 31.63 -10.37 -30.44
N PRO A 602 32.61 -9.65 -29.87
CA PRO A 602 33.46 -10.17 -28.80
C PRO A 602 33.25 -9.49 -27.45
N GLU A 603 33.82 -10.09 -26.40
CA GLU A 603 33.91 -9.52 -25.05
C GLU A 603 34.50 -8.10 -25.04
N ALA A 604 33.75 -7.16 -24.46
CA ALA A 604 34.19 -5.79 -24.27
C ALA A 604 34.99 -5.64 -22.95
N LYS A 605 36.24 -5.19 -23.09
CA LYS A 605 37.12 -4.76 -21.98
C LYS A 605 36.55 -3.54 -21.26
N LYS A 606 36.64 -3.54 -19.92
CA LYS A 606 36.32 -2.39 -19.05
C LYS A 606 37.24 -1.18 -19.35
N PRO A 607 36.73 0.05 -19.41
CA PRO A 607 37.53 1.24 -19.73
C PRO A 607 38.37 1.69 -18.52
N GLY A 608 39.59 2.16 -18.81
CA GLY A 608 40.53 2.72 -17.83
C GLY A 608 40.20 4.16 -17.45
N LEU A 609 40.71 4.59 -16.30
CA LEU A 609 40.47 5.88 -15.62
C LEU A 609 40.58 7.13 -16.53
N PHE A 610 41.39 7.06 -17.60
CA PHE A 610 41.61 8.18 -18.52
C PHE A 610 40.49 8.38 -19.55
N ASP A 611 39.72 7.34 -19.91
CA ASP A 611 38.60 7.48 -20.85
C ASP A 611 37.35 8.08 -20.17
N LYS A 612 37.18 7.85 -18.87
CA LYS A 612 36.14 8.51 -18.05
C LYS A 612 36.35 10.02 -17.90
N LEU A 613 37.59 10.52 -18.01
CA LEU A 613 37.88 11.96 -17.94
C LEU A 613 37.53 12.69 -19.25
N LYS A 614 37.45 11.99 -20.39
CA LYS A 614 37.12 12.59 -21.69
C LYS A 614 35.62 12.67 -21.97
N SER A 615 34.79 11.81 -21.37
CA SER A 615 33.33 11.80 -21.60
C SER A 615 32.56 12.84 -20.78
N ILE A 616 33.21 13.55 -19.86
CA ILE A 616 32.59 14.54 -18.96
C ILE A 616 32.61 15.97 -19.53
N PHE A 617 33.36 16.22 -20.62
CA PHE A 617 33.47 17.55 -21.23
C PHE A 617 33.03 17.59 -22.70
N ARG A 618 32.02 16.78 -23.04
CA ARG A 618 31.15 17.05 -24.19
C ARG A 618 29.78 17.47 -23.69
#